data_AF-A0A950T1W7-F1
#
_entry.id   AF-A0A950T1W7-F1
#
_cell.length_a   1.000
_cell.length_b   1.000
_cell.length_c   1.000
_cell.angle_alpha   90.00
_cell.angle_beta   90.00
_cell.angle_gamma   90.00
#
_symmetry.space_group_name_H-M   'P 1'
#
loop_
_entity.id
_entity.type
_entity.pdbx_description
1 polymer ?
#
loop_
_entity_poly.entity_id
_entity_poly.type
_entity_poly.pdbx_seq_one_letter_code
_entity_poly.pdbx_strand_id
1 'polypeptide(L)'
;DQFPSEYKGSLFVALKGSWNRSVPTGYKIARVPFKDGRPEGYYENFATGFWASGNERAEVWGRPAALAVAKDGSLLVADDTGGTIWRISYKGPPAEHAAVPANTRSEAQKQ
;
A
#
# COMPACT_ATOMS: atom_id res chain seq x y z
N ASP A 1 2.09 -4.39 -15.75
CA ASP A 1 2.30 -4.89 -14.39
C ASP A 1 2.76 -3.72 -13.54
N GLN A 2 1.86 -3.19 -12.72
CA GLN A 2 2.09 -2.00 -11.90
C GLN A 2 2.64 -2.37 -10.53
N PHE A 3 2.61 -3.63 -10.09
CA PHE A 3 3.03 -3.96 -8.74
C PHE A 3 4.57 -3.99 -8.65
N PRO A 4 5.19 -3.23 -7.73
CA PRO A 4 6.64 -3.22 -7.55
C PRO A 4 7.22 -4.64 -7.42
N SER A 5 8.39 -4.84 -8.02
CA SER A 5 9.09 -6.14 -8.00
C SER A 5 9.34 -6.63 -6.58
N GLU A 6 9.62 -5.72 -5.65
CA GLU A 6 9.84 -6.02 -4.23
C GLU A 6 8.67 -6.73 -3.57
N TYR A 7 7.44 -6.53 -4.04
CA TYR A 7 6.24 -7.12 -3.44
C TYR A 7 5.81 -8.44 -4.08
N LYS A 8 6.40 -8.80 -5.23
CA LYS A 8 6.05 -10.04 -5.93
C LYS A 8 6.44 -11.26 -5.10
N GLY A 9 5.58 -12.28 -5.11
CA GLY A 9 5.77 -13.50 -4.31
C GLY A 9 5.47 -13.33 -2.82
N SER A 10 5.11 -12.13 -2.35
CA SER A 10 4.64 -11.92 -0.98
C SER A 10 3.17 -12.31 -0.82
N LEU A 11 2.77 -12.64 0.41
CA LEU A 11 1.37 -12.81 0.78
C LEU A 11 0.79 -11.49 1.31
N PHE A 12 -0.42 -11.16 0.87
CA PHE A 12 -1.20 -10.03 1.39
C PHE A 12 -2.38 -10.54 2.21
N VAL A 13 -2.59 -9.94 3.39
CA VAL A 13 -3.64 -10.36 4.33
C VAL A 13 -4.49 -9.15 4.70
N ALA A 14 -5.81 -9.25 4.48
CA ALA A 14 -6.76 -8.27 5.00
C ALA A 14 -7.03 -8.54 6.48
N LEU A 15 -6.53 -7.67 7.35
CA LEU A 15 -6.84 -7.70 8.78
C LEU A 15 -8.08 -6.86 9.03
N LYS A 16 -9.24 -7.54 9.05
CA LYS A 16 -10.58 -6.94 9.23
C LYS A 16 -10.76 -6.10 10.50
N GLY A 17 -9.89 -6.30 11.47
CA GLY A 17 -9.91 -5.62 12.74
C GLY A 17 -10.65 -6.40 13.82
N SER A 18 -10.28 -6.15 15.07
CA SER A 18 -10.86 -6.80 16.24
C SER A 18 -12.35 -6.48 16.41
N TRP A 19 -13.04 -7.35 17.12
CA TRP A 19 -14.38 -7.05 17.68
C TRP A 19 -14.44 -7.36 19.18
N ASN A 20 -13.51 -8.19 19.68
CA ASN A 20 -13.45 -8.62 21.07
C ASN A 20 -12.04 -8.44 21.65
N ARG A 21 -11.60 -7.18 21.76
CA ARG A 21 -10.36 -6.78 22.45
C ARG A 21 -10.59 -5.47 23.19
N SER A 22 -9.89 -5.29 24.31
CA SER A 22 -9.88 -4.04 25.09
C SER A 22 -9.18 -2.90 24.36
N VAL A 23 -8.04 -3.17 23.72
CA VAL A 23 -7.35 -2.25 22.81
C VAL A 23 -7.52 -2.77 21.39
N PRO A 24 -8.17 -2.01 20.48
CA PRO A 24 -8.41 -2.49 19.13
C PRO A 24 -7.12 -2.75 18.35
N THR A 25 -7.18 -3.64 17.37
CA THR A 25 -6.05 -3.96 16.48
C THR A 25 -6.52 -4.45 15.12
N GLY A 26 -5.63 -4.47 14.13
CA GLY A 26 -5.94 -4.81 12.75
C GLY A 26 -6.30 -3.57 11.93
N TYR A 27 -7.41 -3.62 11.18
CA TYR A 27 -7.91 -2.55 10.31
C TYR A 27 -6.86 -2.08 9.29
N LYS A 28 -6.23 -3.05 8.62
CA LYS A 28 -5.13 -2.81 7.68
C LYS A 28 -4.92 -3.97 6.73
N ILE A 29 -4.11 -3.74 5.71
CA ILE A 29 -3.52 -4.80 4.90
C ILE A 29 -2.10 -5.04 5.39
N ALA A 30 -1.78 -6.30 5.72
CA ALA A 30 -0.43 -6.73 6.05
C ALA A 30 0.21 -7.41 4.84
N ARG A 31 1.52 -7.21 4.69
CA ARG A 31 2.37 -7.98 3.78
C ARG A 31 3.23 -8.95 4.59
N VAL A 32 3.31 -10.20 4.15
CA VAL A 32 4.24 -11.20 4.66
C VAL A 32 5.26 -11.50 3.56
N PRO A 33 6.54 -11.14 3.73
CA PRO A 33 7.61 -11.49 2.80
C PRO A 33 7.89 -12.99 2.81
N PHE A 34 8.23 -13.51 1.63
CA PHE A 34 8.59 -14.92 1.44
C PHE A 34 9.98 -15.01 0.81
N LYS A 35 10.73 -16.01 1.26
CA LYS A 35 12.02 -16.40 0.69
C LYS A 35 12.07 -17.91 0.56
N ASP A 36 12.46 -18.39 -0.63
CA ASP A 36 12.56 -19.81 -0.94
C ASP A 36 11.27 -20.60 -0.61
N GLY A 37 10.12 -20.00 -0.90
CA GLY A 37 8.79 -20.58 -0.67
C GLY A 37 8.34 -20.60 0.80
N ARG A 38 9.07 -19.96 1.72
CA ARG A 38 8.74 -19.90 3.16
C ARG A 38 8.57 -18.46 3.63
N PRO A 39 7.65 -18.19 4.59
CA PRO A 39 7.53 -16.86 5.18
C PRO A 39 8.77 -16.52 6.00
N GLU A 40 9.23 -15.27 5.93
CA GLU A 40 10.43 -14.82 6.65
C GLU A 40 10.23 -14.60 8.17
N GLY A 41 9.02 -14.89 8.68
CA GLY A 41 8.71 -14.85 10.12
C GLY A 41 8.25 -13.49 10.64
N TYR A 42 8.07 -12.50 9.76
CA TYR A 42 7.51 -11.19 10.11
C TYR A 42 6.46 -10.74 9.09
N TYR A 43 5.69 -9.71 9.47
CA TYR A 43 4.82 -9.00 8.56
C TYR A 43 5.02 -7.50 8.71
N GLU A 44 4.71 -6.76 7.66
CA GLU A 44 4.77 -5.31 7.63
C GLU A 44 3.41 -4.71 7.27
N ASN A 45 3.21 -3.44 7.65
CA ASN A 45 2.01 -2.70 7.26
C ASN A 45 2.13 -2.33 5.78
N PHE A 46 1.26 -2.88 4.94
CA PHE A 46 1.21 -2.53 3.52
C PHE A 46 0.27 -1.35 3.26
N ALA A 47 -0.93 -1.39 3.83
CA ALA A 47 -1.89 -0.29 3.75
C ALA A 47 -2.61 -0.11 5.09
N THR A 48 -2.58 1.11 5.61
CA THR A 48 -3.21 1.52 6.87
C THR A 48 -4.17 2.70 6.62
N GLY A 49 -4.76 3.26 7.68
CA GLY A 49 -5.68 4.39 7.57
C GLY A 49 -7.17 4.00 7.54
N PHE A 50 -7.51 2.72 7.68
CA PHE A 50 -8.91 2.29 7.83
C PHE A 50 -9.45 2.52 9.25
N TRP A 51 -8.57 2.65 10.24
CA TRP A 51 -8.90 3.00 11.63
C TRP A 51 -8.71 4.50 11.84
N ALA A 52 -9.80 5.21 12.14
CA ALA A 52 -9.83 6.65 12.32
C ALA A 52 -9.41 7.07 13.74
N SER A 53 -10.03 6.48 14.76
CA SER A 53 -9.83 6.88 16.17
C SER A 53 -10.33 5.82 17.16
N GLY A 54 -10.14 6.07 18.46
CA GLY A 54 -10.78 5.33 19.55
C GLY A 54 -9.90 4.21 20.13
N ASN A 55 -9.64 4.29 21.44
CA ASN A 55 -8.68 3.42 22.13
C ASN A 55 -9.30 2.19 22.80
N GLU A 56 -10.61 2.21 23.05
CA GLU A 56 -11.38 1.11 23.64
C GLU A 56 -12.34 0.47 22.61
N ARG A 57 -12.87 1.29 21.71
CA ARG A 57 -13.69 0.88 20.56
C ARG A 57 -13.16 1.61 19.33
N ALA A 58 -12.89 0.86 18.27
CA ALA A 58 -12.40 1.46 17.03
C ALA A 58 -13.53 2.19 16.29
N GLU A 59 -13.27 3.45 15.95
CA GLU A 59 -13.98 4.20 14.92
C GLU A 59 -13.24 4.01 13.61
N VAL A 60 -13.94 3.58 12.56
CA VAL A 60 -13.30 3.11 11.33
C VAL A 60 -13.91 3.76 10.10
N TRP A 61 -13.05 4.10 9.13
CA TRP A 61 -13.46 4.44 7.77
C TRP A 61 -13.85 3.20 6.97
N GLY A 62 -13.25 2.05 7.31
CA GLY A 62 -13.48 0.81 6.61
C GLY A 62 -12.97 -0.42 7.36
N ARG A 63 -13.41 -1.59 6.91
CA ARG A 63 -12.97 -2.89 7.43
C ARG A 63 -12.58 -3.80 6.26
N PRO A 64 -11.28 -3.88 5.92
CA PRO A 64 -10.81 -4.74 4.85
C PRO A 64 -11.32 -6.18 5.02
N ALA A 65 -11.95 -6.70 3.98
CA ALA A 65 -12.64 -7.99 4.02
C ALA A 65 -12.07 -8.99 2.99
N ALA A 66 -11.75 -8.53 1.79
CA ALA A 66 -11.21 -9.38 0.73
C ALA A 66 -10.19 -8.63 -0.13
N LEU A 67 -9.31 -9.40 -0.77
CA LEU A 67 -8.26 -8.91 -1.64
C LEU A 67 -8.29 -9.63 -2.98
N ALA A 68 -7.97 -8.90 -4.05
CA ALA A 68 -7.74 -9.48 -5.37
C ALA A 68 -6.64 -8.70 -6.11
N VAL A 69 -5.78 -9.41 -6.84
CA VAL A 69 -4.83 -8.76 -7.76
C VAL A 69 -5.53 -8.56 -9.10
N ALA A 70 -5.65 -7.31 -9.54
CA ALA A 70 -6.23 -6.98 -10.83
C ALA A 70 -5.27 -7.35 -11.98
N LYS A 71 -5.78 -7.43 -13.21
CA LYS A 71 -5.00 -7.78 -14.40
C LYS A 71 -3.79 -6.87 -14.65
N ASP A 72 -3.88 -5.62 -14.22
CA ASP A 72 -2.78 -4.64 -14.34
C ASP A 72 -1.73 -4.76 -13.22
N GLY A 73 -1.93 -5.66 -12.25
CA GLY A 73 -1.08 -5.86 -11.07
C GLY A 73 -1.49 -5.05 -9.85
N SER A 74 -2.46 -4.13 -9.95
CA SER A 74 -2.94 -3.37 -8.79
C SER A 74 -3.67 -4.27 -7.78
N LEU A 75 -3.62 -3.91 -6.49
CA LEU A 75 -4.33 -4.63 -5.44
C LEU A 75 -5.70 -4.00 -5.22
N LEU A 76 -6.75 -4.78 -5.38
CA LEU A 76 -8.13 -4.43 -5.04
C LEU A 76 -8.42 -4.85 -3.60
N VAL A 77 -9.03 -3.96 -2.83
CA VAL A 77 -9.42 -4.19 -1.44
C VAL A 77 -10.91 -3.96 -1.29
N ALA A 78 -11.65 -5.00 -0.91
CA ALA A 78 -13.05 -4.87 -0.54
C ALA A 78 -13.17 -4.42 0.93
N ASP A 79 -13.94 -3.37 1.16
CA ASP A 79 -14.32 -2.86 2.47
C ASP A 79 -15.84 -3.01 2.66
N ASP A 80 -16.23 -3.76 3.68
CA ASP A 80 -17.65 -4.06 3.91
C ASP A 80 -18.38 -3.06 4.81
N THR A 81 -17.66 -2.18 5.52
CA THR A 81 -18.29 -1.13 6.33
C THR A 81 -18.51 0.13 5.50
N GLY A 82 -17.51 0.52 4.70
CA GLY A 82 -17.62 1.64 3.77
C GLY A 82 -18.33 1.30 2.46
N GLY A 83 -18.63 0.02 2.19
CA GLY A 83 -19.26 -0.41 0.93
C GLY A 83 -18.43 -0.08 -0.31
N THR A 84 -17.11 -0.03 -0.16
CA THR A 84 -16.17 0.55 -1.14
C THR A 84 -15.16 -0.50 -1.61
N ILE A 85 -14.81 -0.47 -2.90
CA ILE A 85 -13.64 -1.19 -3.43
C ILE A 85 -12.51 -0.19 -3.64
N TRP A 86 -11.44 -0.33 -2.86
CA TRP A 86 -10.24 0.47 -3.01
C TRP A 86 -9.31 -0.17 -4.03
N ARG A 87 -8.58 0.65 -4.79
CA ARG A 87 -7.54 0.19 -5.72
C ARG A 87 -6.21 0.81 -5.34
N ILE A 88 -5.23 -0.03 -5.02
CA ILE A 88 -3.86 0.38 -4.73
C ILE A 88 -3.01 0.11 -5.98
N SER A 89 -2.56 1.19 -6.62
CA SER A 89 -1.68 1.15 -7.78
C SER A 89 -0.37 1.88 -7.50
N TYR A 90 0.69 1.42 -8.14
CA TYR A 90 2.00 2.06 -8.09
C TYR A 90 2.29 2.71 -9.43
N LYS A 91 2.66 3.99 -9.39
CA LYS A 91 2.91 4.82 -10.57
C LYS A 91 4.40 4.99 -10.89
N GLY A 92 5.29 4.26 -10.20
CA GLY A 92 6.73 4.53 -10.26
C GLY A 92 7.09 5.83 -9.53
N PRO A 93 8.38 6.12 -9.34
CA PRO A 93 8.81 7.49 -9.11
C PRO A 93 8.28 8.35 -10.27
N PRO A 94 7.93 9.64 -10.04
CA PRO A 94 7.88 10.59 -11.14
C PRO A 94 9.16 10.42 -11.96
N ALA A 95 9.05 10.32 -13.28
CA ALA A 95 10.24 10.30 -14.12
C ALA A 95 11.13 11.46 -13.68
N GLU A 96 12.28 11.12 -13.09
CA GLU A 96 13.29 12.09 -12.73
C GLU A 96 13.50 12.95 -13.97
N HIS A 97 13.44 14.27 -13.82
CA HIS A 97 13.74 15.20 -14.92
C HIS A 97 14.95 14.63 -15.66
N ALA A 98 14.79 14.36 -16.96
CA ALA A 98 15.90 13.97 -17.82
C ALA A 98 17.09 14.83 -17.41
N ALA A 99 18.09 14.20 -16.80
CA ALA A 99 19.20 14.89 -16.18
C ALA A 99 19.71 15.93 -17.18
N VAL A 100 19.48 17.21 -16.90
CA VAL A 100 20.15 18.27 -17.65
C VAL A 100 21.60 18.16 -17.20
N PRO A 101 22.54 17.69 -18.05
CA PRO A 101 23.91 17.64 -17.63
C PRO A 101 24.35 19.06 -17.27
N ALA A 102 24.93 19.22 -16.09
CA ALA A 102 25.51 20.46 -15.61
C ALA A 102 26.74 20.81 -16.45
N ASN A 103 26.53 21.28 -17.69
CA ASN A 103 27.54 22.02 -18.45
C ASN A 103 27.03 22.79 -19.68
N THR A 104 25.75 23.14 -19.75
CA THR A 104 25.31 24.12 -20.77
C THR A 104 25.62 25.54 -20.28
N ARG A 105 26.87 25.98 -20.49
CA ARG A 105 27.18 27.42 -20.52
C ARG A 105 26.42 28.02 -21.71
N SER A 106 25.36 28.78 -21.44
CA SER A 106 24.81 29.72 -22.41
C SER A 106 25.16 31.13 -21.95
N GLU A 107 26.15 31.73 -22.60
CA GLU A 107 26.39 33.16 -22.57
C GLU A 107 25.17 33.89 -23.13
N ALA A 108 24.65 34.88 -22.41
CA ALA A 108 23.71 35.85 -22.95
C ALA A 108 24.49 37.09 -23.39
N GLN A 109 24.63 37.27 -24.71
CA GLN A 109 25.01 38.56 -25.27
C GLN A 109 23.79 39.48 -25.28
N LYS A 110 24.01 40.71 -24.80
CA LYS A 110 23.04 41.80 -24.73
C LYS A 110 22.97 42.49 -26.10
N GLN A 111 21.77 42.64 -26.67
CA GLN A 111 21.46 43.76 -27.55
C GLN A 111 20.81 44.86 -26.71
#